data_AF-A0A6I4IQ65-F1
#
_entry.id   AF-A0A6I4IQ65-F1
#
_cell.length_a   1.000
_cell.length_b   1.000
_cell.length_c   1.000
_cell.angle_alpha   90.00
_cell.angle_beta   90.00
_cell.angle_gamma   90.00
#
_symmetry.space_group_name_H-M   'P 1'
#
loop_
_entity.id
_entity.type
_entity.pdbx_description
1 polymer ?
#
loop_
_entity_poly.entity_id
_entity_poly.type
_entity_poly.pdbx_seq_one_letter_code
_entity_poly.pdbx_strand_id
1 'polypeptide(L)'
;MYPWLTEIVAAILLGALPLLFPYKPTKSDNYLSFADLKHKYQKWEWFGLITLIIFLPLMILAFGQLLQYLMQWEADDNPRINYQLFIDHDLWYIPALFMAVSLIYFPIRIVYSIILTSVEYTEYTLFTNLKHGYDGMKVFRPMAWVAGVIALVMIFFMSDYYIKIWNYKIEVNEFKGTGVKEYNFKQVKKITYVEYTRSGEDGNVLTQDPHYHILFTDGNVWDTAKGLHDNRHQPEIMDFISKRFNVHIDTLATE
;
A
#
# COMPACT_ATOMS: atom_id res chain seq x y z
N MET A 1 -1.73 9.35 -17.25
CA MET A 1 -1.63 8.02 -17.89
C MET A 1 -3.03 7.60 -18.31
N TYR A 2 -3.24 7.20 -19.57
CA TYR A 2 -4.59 6.90 -20.06
C TYR A 2 -5.12 5.58 -19.49
N PRO A 3 -6.28 5.55 -18.80
CA PRO A 3 -6.85 4.33 -18.20
C PRO A 3 -7.05 3.18 -19.20
N TRP A 4 -7.39 3.50 -20.46
CA TRP A 4 -7.57 2.49 -21.50
C TRP A 4 -6.27 1.76 -21.85
N LEU A 5 -5.10 2.37 -21.67
CA LEU A 5 -3.82 1.73 -21.97
C LEU A 5 -3.53 0.61 -20.96
N THR A 6 -3.84 0.82 -19.68
CA THR A 6 -3.65 -0.21 -18.65
C THR A 6 -4.54 -1.43 -18.88
N GLU A 7 -5.77 -1.23 -19.37
CA GLU A 7 -6.68 -2.33 -19.72
C GLU A 7 -6.17 -3.13 -20.91
N ILE A 8 -5.70 -2.46 -21.96
CA ILE A 8 -5.11 -3.13 -23.14
C ILE A 8 -3.87 -3.93 -22.74
N VAL A 9 -2.97 -3.34 -21.95
CA VAL A 9 -1.76 -4.04 -21.48
C VAL A 9 -2.14 -5.26 -20.63
N ALA A 10 -3.11 -5.12 -19.72
CA ALA A 10 -3.59 -6.23 -18.91
C ALA A 10 -4.19 -7.35 -19.79
N ALA A 11 -5.00 -7.01 -20.79
CA ALA A 11 -5.59 -7.99 -21.72
C ALA A 11 -4.51 -8.72 -22.53
N ILE A 12 -3.49 -8.02 -23.02
CA ILE A 12 -2.35 -8.60 -23.74
C ILE A 12 -1.56 -9.55 -22.82
N LEU A 13 -1.25 -9.11 -21.60
CA LEU A 13 -0.52 -9.93 -20.63
C LEU A 13 -1.29 -11.20 -20.28
N LEU A 14 -2.60 -11.10 -20.03
CA LEU A 14 -3.47 -12.25 -19.76
C LEU A 14 -3.57 -13.19 -20.97
N GLY A 15 -3.69 -12.64 -22.18
CA GLY A 15 -3.72 -13.42 -23.43
C GLY A 15 -2.40 -14.12 -23.74
N ALA A 16 -1.27 -13.61 -23.24
CA ALA A 16 0.04 -14.22 -23.41
C ALA A 16 0.34 -15.36 -22.41
N LEU A 17 -0.40 -15.47 -21.30
CA LEU A 17 -0.16 -16.50 -20.27
C LEU A 17 -0.19 -17.94 -20.80
N PRO A 18 -1.14 -18.36 -21.67
CA PRO A 18 -1.13 -19.69 -22.29
C PRO A 18 0.14 -19.98 -23.10
N LEU A 19 0.75 -18.94 -23.70
CA LEU A 19 1.96 -19.07 -24.51
C LEU A 19 3.21 -19.16 -23.64
N LEU A 20 3.27 -18.36 -22.56
CA LEU A 20 4.43 -18.29 -21.67
C LEU A 20 4.47 -19.45 -20.66
N PHE A 21 3.30 -19.92 -20.21
CA PHE A 21 3.17 -20.94 -19.17
C PHE A 21 2.23 -22.07 -19.59
N PRO A 22 2.46 -22.72 -20.75
CA PRO A 22 1.53 -23.70 -21.29
C PRO A 22 1.31 -24.85 -20.31
N TYR A 23 0.05 -25.22 -20.11
CA TYR A 23 -0.29 -26.39 -19.32
C TYR A 23 0.05 -27.66 -20.09
N LYS A 24 0.80 -28.56 -19.45
CA LYS A 24 1.17 -29.88 -20.01
C LYS A 24 0.53 -30.95 -19.14
N PRO A 25 -0.59 -31.58 -19.57
CA PRO A 25 -1.23 -32.63 -18.79
C PRO A 25 -0.27 -33.80 -18.57
N THR A 26 -0.32 -34.39 -17.39
CA THR A 26 0.48 -35.57 -17.05
C THR A 26 -0.19 -36.83 -17.58
N LYS A 27 0.55 -37.95 -17.71
CA LYS A 27 -0.04 -39.22 -18.20
C LYS A 27 -1.20 -39.72 -17.34
N SER A 28 -1.15 -39.42 -16.04
CA SER A 28 -2.27 -39.70 -15.13
C SER A 28 -3.49 -38.86 -15.44
N ASP A 29 -3.40 -37.70 -16.09
CA ASP A 29 -4.59 -36.86 -16.32
C ASP A 29 -5.44 -37.31 -17.51
N ASN A 30 -4.92 -38.23 -18.34
CA ASN A 30 -5.53 -38.67 -19.59
C ASN A 30 -6.81 -39.50 -19.44
N TYR A 31 -7.15 -39.97 -18.23
CA TYR A 31 -8.40 -40.72 -18.00
C TYR A 31 -9.61 -39.82 -17.79
N LEU A 32 -9.43 -38.51 -17.57
CA LEU A 32 -10.52 -37.55 -17.36
C LEU A 32 -10.78 -36.74 -18.62
N SER A 33 -11.99 -36.84 -19.17
CA SER A 33 -12.42 -35.97 -20.27
C SER A 33 -12.68 -34.55 -19.76
N PHE A 34 -12.23 -33.55 -20.52
CA PHE A 34 -12.53 -32.15 -20.22
C PHE A 34 -14.05 -31.89 -20.15
N ALA A 35 -14.85 -32.59 -20.96
CA ALA A 35 -16.30 -32.43 -20.94
C ALA A 35 -16.92 -32.85 -19.59
N ASP A 36 -16.43 -33.96 -19.03
CA ASP A 36 -16.88 -34.48 -17.73
C ASP A 36 -16.48 -33.53 -16.60
N LEU A 37 -15.21 -33.09 -16.62
CA LEU A 37 -14.69 -32.10 -15.68
C LEU A 37 -15.46 -30.78 -15.75
N LYS A 38 -15.76 -30.28 -16.95
CA LYS A 38 -16.53 -29.04 -17.15
C LYS A 38 -17.93 -29.16 -16.56
N HIS A 39 -18.63 -30.26 -16.83
CA HIS A 39 -19.97 -30.48 -16.28
C HIS A 39 -19.94 -30.51 -14.75
N LYS A 40 -18.95 -31.18 -14.16
CA LYS A 40 -18.77 -31.30 -12.70
C LYS A 40 -18.37 -29.97 -12.04
N TYR A 41 -17.44 -29.23 -12.64
CA TYR A 41 -16.73 -28.14 -11.95
C TYR A 41 -17.07 -26.71 -12.38
N GLN A 42 -17.83 -26.48 -13.46
CA GLN A 42 -18.13 -25.12 -13.95
C GLN A 42 -18.76 -24.20 -12.89
N LYS A 43 -19.58 -24.73 -11.98
CA LYS A 43 -20.22 -23.93 -10.91
C LYS A 43 -19.22 -23.45 -9.87
N TRP A 44 -18.13 -24.20 -9.65
CA TRP A 44 -17.10 -23.88 -8.68
C TRP A 44 -16.22 -22.70 -9.10
N GLU A 45 -16.24 -22.31 -10.37
CA GLU A 45 -15.54 -21.12 -10.85
C GLU A 45 -16.17 -19.84 -10.30
N TRP A 46 -17.50 -19.75 -10.31
CA TRP A 46 -18.23 -18.65 -9.68
C TRP A 46 -17.97 -18.59 -8.19
N PHE A 47 -17.95 -19.76 -7.53
CA PHE A 47 -17.61 -19.84 -6.12
C PHE A 47 -16.17 -19.35 -5.84
N GLY A 48 -15.20 -19.74 -6.67
CA GLY A 48 -13.82 -19.26 -6.55
C GLY A 48 -13.70 -17.75 -6.73
N LEU A 49 -14.41 -17.19 -7.71
CA LEU A 49 -14.44 -15.74 -7.95
C LEU A 49 -15.08 -14.99 -6.77
N ILE A 50 -16.21 -15.49 -6.25
CA ILE A 50 -16.88 -14.91 -5.07
C ILE A 50 -15.94 -14.96 -3.86
N THR A 51 -15.28 -16.10 -3.65
CA THR A 51 -14.30 -16.30 -2.58
C THR A 51 -13.17 -15.27 -2.69
N LEU A 52 -12.62 -15.08 -3.89
CA LEU A 52 -11.58 -14.07 -4.13
C LEU A 52 -12.08 -12.64 -3.83
N ILE A 53 -13.27 -12.26 -4.30
CA ILE A 53 -13.87 -10.94 -4.09
C ILE A 53 -14.14 -10.67 -2.61
N ILE A 54 -14.44 -11.70 -1.81
CA ILE A 54 -14.68 -11.56 -0.37
C ILE A 54 -13.35 -11.52 0.40
N PHE A 55 -12.47 -12.49 0.18
CA PHE A 55 -11.26 -12.62 0.98
C PHE A 55 -10.23 -11.54 0.68
N LEU A 56 -10.14 -11.04 -0.55
CA LEU A 56 -9.12 -10.04 -0.89
C LEU A 56 -9.33 -8.72 -0.11
N PRO A 57 -10.50 -8.05 -0.13
CA PRO A 57 -10.76 -6.88 0.71
C PRO A 57 -10.62 -7.16 2.21
N LEU A 58 -11.09 -8.32 2.68
CA LEU A 58 -10.95 -8.67 4.10
C LEU A 58 -9.48 -8.80 4.52
N MET A 59 -8.63 -9.38 3.69
CA MET A 59 -7.20 -9.48 3.96
C MET A 59 -6.51 -8.12 3.88
N ILE A 60 -6.89 -7.26 2.93
CA ILE A 60 -6.39 -5.88 2.85
C ILE A 60 -6.72 -5.13 4.14
N LEU A 61 -7.97 -5.21 4.58
CA LEU A 61 -8.42 -4.58 5.83
C LEU A 61 -7.67 -5.15 7.04
N ALA A 62 -7.58 -6.47 7.16
CA ALA A 62 -6.90 -7.12 8.27
C ALA A 62 -5.41 -6.76 8.34
N PHE A 63 -4.69 -6.81 7.21
CA PHE A 63 -3.27 -6.44 7.19
C PHE A 63 -3.05 -4.94 7.36
N GLY A 64 -3.89 -4.08 6.79
CA GLY A 64 -3.77 -2.63 6.97
C GLY A 64 -3.94 -2.23 8.44
N GLN A 65 -4.96 -2.79 9.10
CA GLN A 65 -5.19 -2.59 10.54
C GLN A 65 -4.03 -3.15 11.38
N LEU A 66 -3.52 -4.34 11.04
CA LEU A 66 -2.35 -4.90 11.72
C LEU A 66 -1.12 -4.01 11.59
N LEU A 67 -0.83 -3.48 10.40
CA LEU A 67 0.32 -2.60 10.16
C LEU A 67 0.17 -1.26 10.91
N GLN A 68 -1.02 -0.67 10.90
CA GLN A 68 -1.32 0.53 11.69
C GLN A 68 -1.11 0.29 13.19
N TYR A 69 -1.60 -0.85 13.71
CA TYR A 69 -1.42 -1.22 15.10
C TYR A 69 0.06 -1.42 15.47
N LEU A 70 0.82 -2.12 14.63
CA LEU A 70 2.27 -2.30 14.83
C LEU A 70 3.01 -0.96 14.84
N MET A 71 2.64 -0.03 13.95
CA MET A 71 3.25 1.30 13.90
C MET A 71 2.96 2.11 15.16
N GLN A 72 1.72 2.07 15.66
CA GLN A 72 1.35 2.74 16.91
C GLN A 72 2.07 2.16 18.13
N TRP A 73 2.39 0.86 18.10
CA TRP A 73 3.17 0.24 19.17
C TRP A 73 4.65 0.69 19.17
N GLU A 74 5.16 1.15 18.03
CA GLU A 74 6.50 1.76 17.93
C GLU A 74 6.52 3.24 18.37
N ALA A 75 5.36 3.81 18.77
CA ALA A 75 5.31 5.13 19.37
C ALA A 75 6.23 5.22 20.59
N ASP A 76 6.99 6.31 20.64
CA ASP A 76 8.03 6.52 21.64
C ASP A 76 7.37 7.15 22.87
N ASP A 77 7.26 6.38 23.95
CA ASP A 77 6.68 6.83 25.23
C ASP A 77 7.56 7.85 25.98
N ASN A 78 8.62 8.37 25.34
CA ASN A 78 9.50 9.35 25.97
C ASN A 78 8.76 10.68 26.25
N PRO A 79 8.61 11.08 27.52
CA PRO A 79 7.83 12.26 27.91
C PRO A 79 8.43 13.60 27.46
N ARG A 80 9.62 13.59 26.84
CA ARG A 80 10.27 14.78 26.28
C ARG A 80 9.89 15.06 24.83
N ILE A 81 9.25 14.10 24.17
CA ILE A 81 8.66 14.26 22.83
C ILE A 81 7.29 14.89 23.05
N ASN A 82 7.09 16.10 22.51
CA ASN A 82 5.81 16.80 22.64
C ASN A 82 4.83 16.32 21.56
N TYR A 83 5.34 16.07 20.35
CA TYR A 83 4.54 15.59 19.23
C TYR A 83 5.33 14.54 18.45
N GLN A 84 4.64 13.46 18.08
CA GLN A 84 5.16 12.42 17.20
C GLN A 84 4.20 12.23 16.05
N LEU A 85 4.69 12.47 14.84
CA LEU A 85 3.94 12.38 13.61
C LEU A 85 4.43 11.16 12.83
N PHE A 86 3.50 10.37 12.35
CA PHE A 86 3.74 9.19 11.55
C PHE A 86 3.07 9.29 10.19
N ILE A 87 3.44 8.36 9.31
CA ILE A 87 2.81 8.21 8.01
C ILE A 87 1.29 8.10 8.12
N ASP A 88 0.57 8.65 7.14
CA ASP A 88 -0.89 8.53 7.06
C ASP A 88 -1.35 7.08 7.24
N HIS A 89 -2.34 6.87 8.12
CA HIS A 89 -2.94 5.57 8.36
C HIS A 89 -3.40 4.91 7.05
N ASP A 90 -3.94 5.68 6.11
CA ASP A 90 -4.46 5.13 4.86
C ASP A 90 -3.35 4.59 3.94
N LEU A 91 -2.13 5.11 4.06
CA LEU A 91 -1.00 4.65 3.26
C LEU A 91 -0.60 3.22 3.60
N TRP A 92 -0.86 2.73 4.82
CA TRP A 92 -0.57 1.35 5.23
C TRP A 92 -1.42 0.30 4.49
N TYR A 93 -2.53 0.69 3.86
CA TYR A 93 -3.30 -0.23 3.03
C TYR A 93 -2.60 -0.57 1.70
N ILE A 94 -1.63 0.24 1.26
CA ILE A 94 -0.85 -0.04 0.06
C ILE A 94 0.01 -1.31 0.23
N PRO A 95 0.93 -1.41 1.22
CA PRO A 95 1.63 -2.66 1.46
C PRO A 95 0.68 -3.81 1.85
N ALA A 96 -0.43 -3.52 2.56
CA ALA A 96 -1.44 -4.52 2.88
C ALA A 96 -2.08 -5.16 1.65
N LEU A 97 -2.31 -4.40 0.57
CA LEU A 97 -2.76 -4.92 -0.73
C LEU A 97 -1.79 -5.94 -1.29
N PHE A 98 -0.50 -5.62 -1.32
CA PHE A 98 0.52 -6.53 -1.82
C PHE A 98 0.66 -7.79 -0.94
N MET A 99 0.56 -7.65 0.39
CA MET A 99 0.50 -8.80 1.31
C MET A 99 -0.72 -9.68 1.06
N ALA A 100 -1.90 -9.06 0.87
CA ALA A 100 -3.13 -9.76 0.59
C ALA A 100 -3.02 -10.58 -0.69
N VAL A 101 -2.54 -9.98 -1.79
CA VAL A 101 -2.28 -10.70 -3.06
C VAL A 101 -1.27 -11.84 -2.88
N SER A 102 -0.21 -11.65 -2.10
CA SER A 102 0.81 -12.68 -1.84
C SER A 102 0.21 -13.89 -1.10
N LEU A 103 -0.71 -13.65 -0.16
CA LEU A 103 -1.20 -14.65 0.78
C LEU A 103 -2.63 -15.14 0.49
N ILE A 104 -3.32 -14.58 -0.51
CA ILE A 104 -4.73 -14.91 -0.82
C ILE A 104 -4.97 -16.40 -1.13
N TYR A 105 -3.94 -17.09 -1.62
CA TYR A 105 -4.01 -18.52 -1.90
C TYR A 105 -4.32 -19.37 -0.66
N PHE A 106 -3.83 -18.97 0.52
CA PHE A 106 -4.01 -19.74 1.75
C PHE A 106 -5.48 -19.85 2.19
N PRO A 107 -6.24 -18.75 2.40
CA PRO A 107 -7.63 -18.85 2.79
C PRO A 107 -8.49 -19.50 1.69
N ILE A 108 -8.21 -19.21 0.41
CA ILE A 108 -8.89 -19.87 -0.70
C ILE A 108 -8.69 -21.40 -0.63
N ARG A 109 -7.45 -21.86 -0.46
CA ARG A 109 -7.13 -23.28 -0.34
C ARG A 109 -7.81 -23.92 0.87
N ILE A 110 -7.85 -23.23 2.02
CA ILE A 110 -8.53 -23.72 3.22
C ILE A 110 -10.02 -23.94 2.92
N VAL A 111 -10.70 -22.95 2.35
CA VAL A 111 -12.12 -23.07 1.97
C VAL A 111 -12.35 -24.24 1.01
N TYR A 112 -11.53 -24.36 -0.04
CA TYR A 112 -11.63 -25.48 -0.97
C TYR A 112 -11.35 -26.83 -0.31
N SER A 113 -10.40 -26.92 0.62
CA SER A 113 -10.08 -28.18 1.32
C SER A 113 -11.17 -28.65 2.28
N ILE A 114 -12.01 -27.72 2.77
CA ILE A 114 -13.17 -28.04 3.61
C ILE A 114 -14.32 -28.57 2.75
N ILE A 115 -14.49 -28.01 1.55
CA ILE A 115 -15.65 -28.29 0.71
C ILE A 115 -15.41 -29.45 -0.27
N LEU A 116 -14.21 -29.52 -0.85
CA LEU A 116 -13.81 -30.55 -1.79
C LEU A 116 -12.86 -31.53 -1.12
N THR A 117 -13.04 -32.82 -1.41
CA THR A 117 -12.04 -33.82 -1.05
C THR A 117 -10.70 -33.52 -1.73
N SER A 118 -9.58 -34.04 -1.22
CA SER A 118 -8.25 -33.82 -1.80
C SER A 118 -8.17 -34.25 -3.28
N VAL A 119 -8.89 -35.32 -3.65
CA VAL A 119 -9.01 -35.82 -5.02
C VAL A 119 -9.79 -34.82 -5.88
N GLU A 120 -10.97 -34.40 -5.42
CA GLU A 120 -11.79 -33.43 -6.16
C GLU A 120 -11.13 -32.06 -6.30
N TYR A 121 -10.34 -31.63 -5.32
CA TYR A 121 -9.55 -30.41 -5.44
C TYR A 121 -8.50 -30.55 -6.54
N THR A 122 -7.85 -31.71 -6.63
CA THR A 122 -6.87 -32.00 -7.70
C THR A 122 -7.56 -32.00 -9.06
N GLU A 123 -8.70 -32.67 -9.20
CA GLU A 123 -9.52 -32.65 -10.43
C GLU A 123 -9.98 -31.22 -10.80
N TYR A 124 -10.37 -30.42 -9.81
CA TYR A 124 -10.74 -29.02 -10.00
C TYR A 124 -9.57 -28.18 -10.52
N THR A 125 -8.37 -28.35 -9.97
CA THR A 125 -7.18 -27.65 -10.46
C THR A 125 -6.78 -28.10 -11.88
N LEU A 126 -6.96 -29.38 -12.20
CA LEU A 126 -6.77 -29.89 -13.56
C LEU A 126 -7.77 -29.26 -14.53
N PHE A 127 -9.05 -29.18 -14.14
CA PHE A 127 -10.11 -28.55 -14.92
C PHE A 127 -9.77 -27.08 -15.26
N THR A 128 -9.39 -26.28 -14.26
CA THR A 128 -9.08 -24.85 -14.47
C THR A 128 -7.86 -24.67 -15.37
N ASN A 129 -6.81 -25.47 -15.18
CA ASN A 129 -5.63 -25.44 -16.02
C ASN A 129 -5.93 -25.83 -17.48
N LEU A 130 -6.74 -26.88 -17.70
CA LEU A 130 -7.17 -27.29 -19.05
C LEU A 130 -8.04 -26.23 -19.72
N LYS A 131 -8.96 -25.60 -18.97
CA LYS A 131 -9.86 -24.55 -19.50
C LYS A 131 -9.08 -23.32 -19.97
N HIS A 132 -8.08 -22.90 -19.21
CA HIS A 132 -7.32 -21.68 -19.48
C HIS A 132 -6.07 -21.92 -20.33
N GLY A 133 -5.62 -23.17 -20.48
CA GLY A 133 -4.45 -23.53 -21.28
C GLY A 133 -3.11 -23.23 -20.61
N TYR A 134 -3.09 -22.77 -19.35
CA TYR A 134 -1.88 -22.54 -18.58
C TYR A 134 -1.97 -23.11 -17.17
N ASP A 135 -0.82 -23.34 -16.55
CA ASP A 135 -0.72 -23.76 -15.16
C ASP A 135 -0.87 -22.54 -14.24
N GLY A 136 -2.04 -22.40 -13.62
CA GLY A 136 -2.36 -21.25 -12.76
C GLY A 136 -1.38 -21.08 -11.60
N MET A 137 -0.88 -22.17 -11.02
CA MET A 137 0.07 -22.11 -9.91
C MET A 137 1.45 -21.65 -10.34
N LYS A 138 1.90 -22.02 -11.56
CA LYS A 138 3.16 -21.53 -12.12
C LYS A 138 3.14 -20.02 -12.40
N VAL A 139 1.97 -19.46 -12.70
CA VAL A 139 1.79 -18.00 -12.89
C VAL A 139 1.63 -17.30 -11.54
N PHE A 140 0.77 -17.83 -10.66
CA PHE A 140 0.45 -17.20 -9.39
C PHE A 140 1.65 -17.13 -8.45
N ARG A 141 2.46 -18.21 -8.35
CA ARG A 141 3.58 -18.27 -7.41
C ARG A 141 4.62 -17.14 -7.59
N PRO A 142 5.19 -16.87 -8.78
CA PRO A 142 6.10 -15.76 -8.95
C PRO A 142 5.42 -14.40 -8.72
N MET A 143 4.17 -14.23 -9.12
CA MET A 143 3.40 -13.01 -8.87
C MET A 143 3.23 -12.76 -7.36
N ALA A 144 2.85 -13.79 -6.60
CA ALA A 144 2.72 -13.73 -5.15
C ALA A 144 4.06 -13.43 -4.47
N TRP A 145 5.17 -14.00 -4.97
CA TRP A 145 6.51 -13.69 -4.48
C TRP A 145 6.91 -12.24 -4.73
N VAL A 146 6.72 -11.74 -5.96
CA VAL A 146 7.01 -10.33 -6.30
C VAL A 146 6.17 -9.39 -5.45
N ALA A 147 4.86 -9.66 -5.30
CA ALA A 147 3.98 -8.89 -4.43
C ALA A 147 4.47 -8.89 -2.97
N GLY A 148 4.83 -10.06 -2.44
CA GLY A 148 5.37 -10.17 -1.08
C GLY A 148 6.68 -9.37 -0.90
N VAL A 149 7.59 -9.40 -1.87
CA VAL A 149 8.82 -8.61 -1.83
C VAL A 149 8.52 -7.11 -1.88
N ILE A 150 7.62 -6.67 -2.76
CA ILE A 150 7.20 -5.25 -2.83
C ILE A 150 6.60 -4.81 -1.49
N ALA A 151 5.73 -5.63 -0.89
CA ALA A 151 5.14 -5.34 0.42
C ALA A 151 6.21 -5.15 1.50
N LEU A 152 7.18 -6.07 1.59
CA LEU A 152 8.25 -6.00 2.59
C LEU A 152 9.12 -4.76 2.39
N VAL A 153 9.46 -4.43 1.15
CA VAL A 153 10.23 -3.22 0.83
C VAL A 153 9.46 -1.96 1.23
N MET A 154 8.16 -1.90 0.93
CA MET A 154 7.30 -0.78 1.34
C MET A 154 7.21 -0.65 2.86
N ILE A 155 6.96 -1.76 3.57
CA ILE A 155 6.91 -1.76 5.04
C ILE A 155 8.23 -1.27 5.63
N PHE A 156 9.36 -1.72 5.10
CA PHE A 156 10.68 -1.28 5.53
C PHE A 156 10.88 0.23 5.37
N PHE A 157 10.54 0.80 4.21
CA PHE A 157 10.70 2.25 4.00
C PHE A 157 9.65 3.09 4.74
N MET A 158 8.43 2.58 4.91
CA MET A 158 7.35 3.31 5.58
C MET A 158 7.49 3.28 7.11
N SER A 159 8.01 2.21 7.70
CA SER A 159 8.24 2.11 9.15
C SER A 159 9.28 3.13 9.64
N ASP A 160 10.25 3.48 8.80
CA ASP A 160 11.27 4.46 9.15
C ASP A 160 10.79 5.92 8.97
N TYR A 161 9.58 6.15 8.45
CA TYR A 161 9.07 7.51 8.20
C TYR A 161 8.37 8.11 9.43
N TYR A 162 9.01 9.10 10.07
CA TYR A 162 8.46 9.80 11.22
C TYR A 162 9.01 11.21 11.37
N ILE A 163 8.28 12.03 12.13
CA ILE A 163 8.76 13.32 12.62
C ILE A 163 8.50 13.41 14.12
N LYS A 164 9.55 13.68 14.89
CA LYS A 164 9.47 13.88 16.35
C LYS A 164 9.81 15.32 16.68
N ILE A 165 8.93 15.97 17.43
CA ILE A 165 9.12 17.34 17.90
C ILE A 165 9.36 17.30 19.39
N TRP A 166 10.60 17.58 19.76
CA TRP A 166 11.06 17.64 21.15
C TRP A 166 10.90 19.05 21.71
N ASN A 167 11.33 19.26 22.96
CA ASN A 167 11.42 20.59 23.57
C ASN A 167 12.62 21.44 23.12
N TYR A 168 13.51 20.89 22.29
CA TYR A 168 14.77 21.53 21.86
C TYR A 168 15.20 21.25 20.42
N LYS A 169 14.55 20.29 19.74
CA LYS A 169 14.86 19.91 18.35
C LYS A 169 13.64 19.35 17.62
N ILE A 170 13.73 19.31 16.30
CA ILE A 170 12.85 18.58 15.39
C ILE A 170 13.68 17.48 14.76
N GLU A 171 13.27 16.23 14.89
CA GLU A 171 13.85 15.09 14.17
C GLU A 171 12.95 14.76 13.00
N VAL A 172 13.53 14.74 11.80
CA VAL A 172 12.82 14.41 10.57
C VAL A 172 13.51 13.20 9.96
N ASN A 173 12.75 12.10 9.81
CA ASN A 173 13.20 10.96 9.03
C ASN A 173 12.29 10.79 7.81
N GLU A 174 12.82 11.13 6.64
CA GLU A 174 12.06 11.16 5.40
C GLU A 174 12.13 9.82 4.65
N PHE A 175 11.08 9.48 3.88
CA PHE A 175 10.95 8.21 3.16
C PHE A 175 12.14 7.88 2.23
N LYS A 176 12.92 8.88 1.80
CA LYS A 176 14.12 8.73 0.96
C LYS A 176 15.38 9.36 1.60
N GLY A 177 15.34 9.71 2.87
CA GLY A 177 16.45 10.31 3.59
C GLY A 177 17.56 9.29 3.87
N THR A 178 18.82 9.72 3.89
CA THR A 178 19.96 8.88 4.28
C THR A 178 20.12 8.76 5.80
N GLY A 179 19.01 8.84 6.55
CA GLY A 179 18.96 8.81 8.01
C GLY A 179 18.25 10.02 8.62
N VAL A 180 18.16 9.99 9.94
CA VAL A 180 17.49 11.00 10.77
C VAL A 180 18.21 12.33 10.68
N LYS A 181 17.51 13.37 10.23
CA LYS A 181 18.00 14.75 10.29
C LYS A 181 17.50 15.40 11.57
N GLU A 182 18.41 15.96 12.34
CA GLU A 182 18.07 16.72 13.54
C GLU A 182 18.23 18.22 13.28
N TYR A 183 17.16 18.97 13.51
CA TYR A 183 17.16 20.42 13.42
C TYR A 183 16.97 21.00 14.81
N ASN A 184 18.00 21.69 15.29
CA ASN A 184 17.82 22.59 16.42
C ASN A 184 16.87 23.71 15.99
N PHE A 185 16.12 24.20 16.95
CA PHE A 185 15.19 25.31 16.80
C PHE A 185 15.78 26.60 16.23
N LYS A 186 17.07 26.87 16.45
CA LYS A 186 17.76 28.00 15.80
C LYS A 186 17.92 27.84 14.28
N GLN A 187 17.68 26.64 13.76
CA GLN A 187 17.78 26.32 12.33
C GLN A 187 16.42 26.46 11.62
N VAL A 188 15.33 26.75 12.32
CA VAL A 188 14.05 27.08 11.69
C VAL A 188 14.13 28.50 11.15
N LYS A 189 14.14 28.64 9.82
CA LYS A 189 14.30 29.93 9.15
C LYS A 189 12.95 30.60 8.88
N LYS A 190 11.94 29.84 8.46
CA LYS A 190 10.63 30.36 8.08
C LYS A 190 9.56 29.28 8.24
N ILE A 191 8.37 29.67 8.69
CA ILE A 191 7.16 28.85 8.65
C ILE A 191 6.19 29.55 7.70
N THR A 192 5.71 28.85 6.67
CA THR A 192 4.73 29.37 5.71
C THR A 192 3.47 28.51 5.79
N TYR A 193 2.31 29.13 6.00
CA TYR A 193 1.01 28.49 5.89
C TYR A 193 0.50 28.66 4.46
N VAL A 194 0.16 27.55 3.80
CA VAL A 194 -0.40 27.53 2.43
C VAL A 194 -1.88 27.21 2.55
N GLU A 195 -2.75 28.09 2.06
CA GLU A 195 -4.22 27.89 2.17
C GLU A 195 -4.80 27.14 0.96
N TYR A 196 -4.26 27.41 -0.22
CA TYR A 196 -4.71 26.82 -1.48
C TYR A 196 -3.51 26.31 -2.28
N THR A 197 -3.68 25.12 -2.84
CA THR A 197 -2.72 24.50 -3.75
C THR A 197 -3.30 24.52 -5.15
N ARG A 198 -2.52 24.94 -6.15
CA ARG A 198 -2.90 24.81 -7.56
C ARG A 198 -2.79 23.34 -7.98
N SER A 199 -3.93 22.75 -8.31
CA SER A 199 -4.02 21.38 -8.83
C SER A 199 -4.54 21.38 -10.27
N GLY A 200 -4.24 20.30 -11.01
CA GLY A 200 -4.61 20.14 -12.43
C GLY A 200 -3.48 20.45 -13.41
N GLU A 201 -3.53 19.84 -14.61
CA GLU A 201 -2.50 19.98 -15.66
C GLU A 201 -2.26 21.44 -16.08
N ASP A 202 -3.31 22.27 -16.00
CA ASP A 202 -3.26 23.69 -16.36
C ASP A 202 -2.95 24.62 -15.16
N GLY A 203 -2.85 24.09 -13.93
CA GLY A 203 -2.61 24.88 -12.71
C GLY A 203 -3.71 25.89 -12.35
N ASN A 204 -4.86 25.84 -13.02
CA ASN A 204 -5.95 26.81 -12.87
C ASN A 204 -6.98 26.42 -11.80
N VAL A 205 -6.94 25.19 -11.26
CA VAL A 205 -7.87 24.75 -10.23
C VAL A 205 -7.25 24.97 -8.86
N LEU A 206 -7.79 25.92 -8.11
CA LEU A 206 -7.43 26.10 -6.70
C LEU A 206 -8.17 25.07 -5.87
N THR A 207 -7.41 24.17 -5.22
CA THR A 207 -7.96 23.25 -4.24
C THR A 207 -7.57 23.74 -2.86
N GLN A 208 -8.56 23.82 -1.97
CA GLN A 208 -8.30 24.14 -0.58
C GLN A 208 -7.63 22.93 0.08
N ASP A 209 -6.33 23.03 0.32
CA ASP A 209 -5.51 21.98 0.90
C ASP A 209 -4.53 22.61 1.90
N PRO A 210 -5.03 23.03 3.08
CA PRO A 210 -4.26 23.83 4.00
C PRO A 210 -3.12 23.02 4.62
N HIS A 211 -1.89 23.49 4.47
CA HIS A 211 -0.69 22.84 4.99
C HIS A 211 0.40 23.86 5.34
N TYR A 212 1.50 23.38 5.93
CA TYR A 212 2.60 24.21 6.39
C TYR A 212 3.94 23.77 5.79
N HIS A 213 4.75 24.76 5.42
CA HIS A 213 6.13 24.61 4.99
C HIS A 213 7.07 25.18 6.04
N ILE A 214 7.96 24.34 6.56
CA ILE A 214 9.04 24.74 7.47
C ILE A 214 10.35 24.72 6.68
N LEU A 215 10.88 25.89 6.38
CA LEU A 215 12.19 26.06 5.75
C LEU A 215 13.28 26.11 6.83
N PHE A 216 14.27 25.23 6.70
CA PHE A 216 15.44 25.20 7.57
C PHE A 216 16.59 26.04 7.00
N THR A 217 17.59 26.36 7.84
CA THR A 217 18.74 27.18 7.45
C THR A 217 19.65 26.54 6.41
N ASP A 218 19.63 25.22 6.31
CA ASP A 218 20.37 24.44 5.30
C ASP A 218 19.63 24.34 3.95
N GLY A 219 18.43 24.93 3.86
CA GLY A 219 17.60 24.92 2.65
C GLY A 219 16.66 23.71 2.53
N ASN A 220 16.72 22.75 3.46
CA ASN A 220 15.72 21.68 3.51
C ASN A 220 14.35 22.27 3.88
N VAL A 221 13.29 21.67 3.35
CA VAL A 221 11.90 22.06 3.62
C VAL A 221 11.15 20.84 4.11
N TRP A 222 10.57 20.95 5.30
CA TRP A 222 9.55 20.02 5.74
C TRP A 222 8.17 20.55 5.33
N ASP A 223 7.45 19.74 4.56
CA ASP A 223 6.10 19.99 4.10
C ASP A 223 5.12 19.04 4.81
N THR A 224 4.14 19.59 5.52
CA THR A 224 3.17 18.80 6.29
C THR A 224 2.14 18.07 5.41
N ALA A 225 1.96 18.46 4.14
CA ALA A 225 1.10 17.76 3.19
C ALA A 225 1.70 16.43 2.72
N LYS A 226 3.02 16.23 2.83
CA LYS A 226 3.73 15.01 2.37
C LYS A 226 3.59 13.83 3.33
N GLY A 227 2.38 13.54 3.79
CA GLY A 227 2.03 12.24 4.36
C GLY A 227 2.13 12.12 5.87
N LEU A 228 1.81 13.18 6.63
CA LEU A 228 1.61 13.06 8.08
C LEU A 228 0.12 13.20 8.40
N HIS A 229 -0.43 12.19 9.08
CA HIS A 229 -1.87 11.92 9.23
C HIS A 229 -2.68 13.03 9.95
N ASP A 230 -2.04 14.04 10.53
CA ASP A 230 -2.69 14.88 11.54
C ASP A 230 -2.87 16.34 11.14
N ASN A 231 -3.65 16.57 10.09
CA ASN A 231 -4.07 17.93 9.69
C ASN A 231 -4.83 18.65 10.83
N ARG A 232 -5.39 17.92 11.81
CA ARG A 232 -6.16 18.51 12.90
C ARG A 232 -5.26 19.16 13.95
N HIS A 233 -4.14 18.55 14.29
CA HIS A 233 -3.18 19.09 15.24
C HIS A 233 -2.07 19.92 14.58
N GLN A 234 -1.99 19.97 13.25
CA GLN A 234 -1.03 20.83 12.54
C GLN A 234 -1.00 22.28 13.04
N PRO A 235 -2.14 23.00 13.19
CA PRO A 235 -2.11 24.37 13.71
C PRO A 235 -1.53 24.48 15.12
N GLU A 236 -1.83 23.52 16.00
CA GLU A 236 -1.29 23.46 17.37
C GLU A 236 0.22 23.23 17.36
N ILE A 237 0.69 22.29 16.54
CA ILE A 237 2.10 21.97 16.38
C ILE A 237 2.87 23.18 15.85
N MET A 238 2.31 23.87 14.85
CA MET A 238 2.94 25.04 14.23
C MET A 238 2.94 26.24 15.17
N ASP A 239 1.88 26.43 15.96
CA ASP A 239 1.83 27.43 17.02
C ASP A 239 2.86 27.14 18.13
N PHE A 240 3.02 25.87 18.52
CA PHE A 240 4.05 25.43 19.46
C PHE A 240 5.46 25.77 18.94
N ILE A 241 5.75 25.41 17.69
CA ILE A 241 7.01 25.73 16.99
C ILE A 241 7.21 27.25 16.95
N SER A 242 6.23 28.00 16.45
CA SER A 242 6.25 29.46 16.32
C SER A 242 6.55 30.17 17.65
N LYS A 243 5.79 29.86 18.71
CA LYS A 243 5.95 30.45 20.05
C LYS A 243 7.30 30.12 20.66
N ARG A 244 7.76 28.87 20.51
CA ARG A 244 9.03 28.44 21.09
C ARG A 244 10.22 29.06 20.38
N PHE A 245 10.10 29.40 19.09
CA PHE A 245 11.21 29.89 18.26
C PHE A 245 11.16 31.38 17.95
N ASN A 246 10.08 32.05 18.35
CA ASN A 246 9.85 33.45 18.00
C ASN A 246 9.93 33.66 16.47
N VAL A 247 9.37 32.70 15.72
CA VAL A 247 9.30 32.72 14.24
C VAL A 247 7.85 32.98 13.85
N HIS A 248 7.62 34.00 13.04
CA HIS A 248 6.28 34.31 12.56
C HIS A 248 5.81 33.27 11.53
N ILE A 249 4.52 32.95 11.55
CA ILE A 249 3.88 32.11 10.53
C ILE A 249 3.40 33.05 9.43
N ASP A 250 4.05 33.00 8.27
CA ASP A 250 3.65 33.79 7.12
C ASP A 250 2.54 33.08 6.35
N THR A 251 1.45 33.78 6.03
CA THR A 251 0.38 33.22 5.19
C THR A 251 0.67 33.44 3.72
N LEU A 252 0.71 32.34 2.95
CA LEU A 252 0.74 32.33 1.50
C LEU A 252 -0.66 31.92 1.00
N ALA A 253 -1.35 32.85 0.34
CA ALA A 253 -2.70 32.59 -0.16
C ALA A 253 -2.72 31.49 -1.24
N THR A 254 -1.63 31.30 -1.99
CA THR A 254 -1.58 30.29 -3.05
C THR A 254 -0.15 29.92 -3.34
N GLU A 255 0.11 28.61 -3.45
CA GLU A 255 1.36 28.07 -4.01
C GLU A 255 1.28 27.88 -5.53
#